data_AF-A0A6H3NTI2-F1
#
_entry.id   AF-A0A6H3NTI2-F1
#
_cell.length_a   1.000
_cell.length_b   1.000
_cell.length_c   1.000
_cell.angle_alpha   90.00
_cell.angle_beta   90.00
_cell.angle_gamma   90.00
#
_symmetry.space_group_name_H-M   'P 1'
#
loop_
_entity.id
_entity.type
_entity.pdbx_description
1 polymer ?
#
loop_
_entity_poly.entity_id
_entity_poly.type
_entity_poly.pdbx_seq_one_letter_code
_entity_poly.pdbx_strand_id
1 'polypeptide(L)'
;MSKHLFSFPTFLILSLVLSCAPKKQEIDAYDLKRVLERYAQNRIQTGLMADTKRPTPTDMALFEEACEVYRLSIPEAKEMLKKENKALYESIYGNE
;
A
#
# COMPACT_ATOMS: atom_id res chain seq x y z
N MET A 1 16.32 42.86 27.83
CA MET A 1 16.60 41.43 27.59
C MET A 1 15.30 40.72 27.24
N SER A 2 15.40 39.66 26.43
CA SER A 2 14.36 38.64 26.18
C SER A 2 13.36 38.88 25.05
N LYS A 3 13.68 38.34 23.85
CA LYS A 3 12.73 37.98 22.78
C LYS A 3 13.25 36.77 21.97
N HIS A 4 13.49 35.62 22.61
CA HIS A 4 13.94 34.41 21.90
C HIS A 4 13.26 33.11 22.36
N LEU A 5 11.98 33.16 22.75
CA LEU A 5 11.23 31.95 23.14
C LEU A 5 10.23 31.46 22.10
N PHE A 6 10.09 32.11 20.94
CA PHE A 6 9.05 31.77 19.95
C PHE A 6 9.52 30.86 18.79
N SER A 7 10.80 30.49 18.73
CA SER A 7 11.37 29.82 17.54
C SER A 7 11.41 28.29 17.59
N PHE A 8 11.20 27.68 18.76
CA PHE A 8 11.25 26.22 18.93
C PHE A 8 10.01 25.47 18.45
N PRO A 9 8.76 25.93 18.72
CA PRO A 9 7.57 25.17 18.30
C PRO A 9 7.39 25.16 16.78
N THR A 10 7.84 26.20 16.08
CA THR A 10 7.74 26.32 14.62
C THR A 10 8.61 25.31 13.90
N PHE A 11 9.81 25.03 14.41
CA PHE A 11 10.71 24.04 13.83
C PHE A 11 10.16 22.61 14.00
N LEU A 12 9.53 22.34 15.15
CA LEU A 12 8.92 21.06 15.45
C LEU A 12 7.69 20.80 14.56
N ILE A 13 6.83 21.81 14.35
CA ILE A 13 5.70 21.73 13.41
C ILE A 13 6.19 21.49 11.98
N LEU A 14 7.24 22.20 11.53
CA LEU A 14 7.79 22.05 10.19
C LEU A 14 8.32 20.63 9.92
N SER A 15 8.92 20.00 10.94
CA SER A 15 9.43 18.62 10.83
C SER A 15 8.33 17.56 10.72
N LEU A 16 7.15 17.79 11.31
CA LEU A 16 6.02 16.87 11.17
C LEU A 16 5.40 16.92 9.77
N VAL A 17 5.34 18.10 9.13
CA VAL A 17 4.75 18.22 7.78
C VAL A 17 5.61 17.51 6.72
N LEU A 18 6.93 17.43 6.93
CA LEU A 18 7.88 16.75 6.04
C LEU A 18 7.84 15.21 6.14
N SER A 19 7.19 14.65 7.17
CA SER A 19 7.12 13.19 7.34
C SER A 19 6.03 12.54 6.47
N CYS A 20 5.15 13.33 5.86
CA CYS A 20 4.14 12.88 4.90
C CYS A 20 4.70 12.86 3.47
N ALA A 21 5.69 11.99 3.19
CA ALA A 21 6.10 11.77 1.81
C ALA A 21 4.93 11.13 1.01
N PRO A 22 4.52 11.73 -0.12
CA PRO A 22 3.41 11.23 -0.92
C PRO A 22 3.73 9.83 -1.44
N LYS A 23 2.68 9.02 -1.63
CA LYS A 23 2.80 7.72 -2.30
C LYS A 23 3.33 7.91 -3.72
N LYS A 24 4.12 6.96 -4.20
CA LYS A 24 4.59 6.97 -5.60
C LYS A 24 3.36 6.89 -6.51
N GLN A 25 3.19 7.89 -7.38
CA GLN A 25 2.08 7.96 -8.32
C GLN A 25 2.41 7.15 -9.59
N GLU A 26 3.53 7.43 -10.22
CA GLU A 26 4.01 6.62 -11.34
C GLU A 26 4.50 5.24 -10.87
N ILE A 27 3.68 4.23 -11.07
CA ILE A 27 4.02 2.84 -10.86
C ILE A 27 4.63 2.31 -12.15
N ASP A 28 5.72 1.56 -12.06
CA ASP A 28 6.32 0.86 -13.18
C ASP A 28 6.11 -0.66 -13.09
N ALA A 29 6.50 -1.39 -14.13
CA ALA A 29 6.34 -2.85 -14.18
C ALA A 29 7.11 -3.56 -13.05
N TYR A 30 8.23 -2.99 -12.59
CA TYR A 30 9.02 -3.56 -11.50
C TYR A 30 8.33 -3.36 -10.15
N ASP A 31 7.72 -2.21 -9.91
CA ASP A 31 6.90 -1.96 -8.72
C ASP A 31 5.72 -2.92 -8.67
N LEU A 32 4.98 -3.06 -9.77
CA LEU A 32 3.84 -3.98 -9.82
C LEU A 32 4.29 -5.43 -9.56
N LYS A 33 5.43 -5.84 -10.11
CA LYS A 33 6.01 -7.16 -9.83
C LYS A 33 6.26 -7.37 -8.34
N ARG A 34 6.83 -6.37 -7.64
CA ARG A 34 7.06 -6.45 -6.19
C ARG A 34 5.76 -6.56 -5.39
N VAL A 35 4.74 -5.81 -5.76
CA VAL A 35 3.40 -5.91 -5.14
C VAL A 35 2.86 -7.33 -5.31
N LEU A 36 2.93 -7.87 -6.53
CA LEU A 36 2.41 -9.20 -6.85
C LEU A 36 3.17 -10.32 -6.13
N GLU A 37 4.49 -10.20 -5.99
CA GLU A 37 5.30 -11.14 -5.21
C GLU A 37 4.86 -11.16 -3.75
N ARG A 38 4.69 -9.99 -3.13
CA ARG A 38 4.23 -9.88 -1.75
C ARG A 38 2.79 -10.36 -1.57
N TYR A 39 1.90 -9.98 -2.48
CA TYR A 39 0.51 -10.46 -2.51
C TYR A 39 0.46 -11.99 -2.56
N ALA A 40 1.22 -12.62 -3.46
CA ALA A 40 1.26 -14.07 -3.60
C ALA A 40 1.77 -14.75 -2.32
N GLN A 41 2.85 -14.24 -1.72
CA GLN A 41 3.37 -14.72 -0.44
C GLN A 41 2.33 -14.64 0.67
N ASN A 42 1.70 -13.47 0.84
CA ASN A 42 0.69 -13.25 1.86
C ASN A 42 -0.53 -14.15 1.65
N ARG A 43 -1.00 -14.30 0.41
CA ARG A 43 -2.13 -15.18 0.08
C ARG A 43 -1.86 -16.63 0.45
N ILE A 44 -0.67 -17.14 0.14
CA ILE A 44 -0.25 -18.50 0.53
C ILE A 44 -0.20 -18.61 2.06
N GLN A 45 0.44 -17.65 2.72
CA GLN A 45 0.54 -17.65 4.18
C GLN A 45 -0.84 -17.60 4.85
N THR A 46 -1.75 -16.78 4.36
CA THR A 46 -3.13 -16.70 4.81
C THR A 46 -3.85 -18.03 4.66
N GLY A 47 -3.68 -18.73 3.54
CA GLY A 47 -4.24 -20.08 3.35
C GLY A 47 -3.66 -21.11 4.33
N LEU A 48 -2.35 -21.04 4.61
CA LEU A 48 -1.67 -21.93 5.55
C LEU A 48 -2.02 -21.65 7.01
N MET A 49 -2.28 -20.39 7.36
CA MET A 49 -2.58 -19.93 8.72
C MET A 49 -4.08 -19.72 8.95
N ALA A 50 -4.94 -20.21 8.05
CA ALA A 50 -6.38 -20.03 8.14
C ALA A 50 -6.91 -20.63 9.44
N ASP A 51 -7.51 -19.79 10.28
CA ASP A 51 -8.14 -20.16 11.55
C ASP A 51 -9.64 -19.95 11.42
N THR A 52 -10.44 -20.95 11.78
CA THR A 52 -11.91 -20.88 11.74
C THR A 52 -12.47 -19.80 12.68
N LYS A 53 -11.67 -19.30 13.61
CA LYS A 53 -12.04 -18.26 14.57
C LYS A 53 -11.70 -16.84 14.12
N ARG A 54 -10.94 -16.66 13.03
CA ARG A 54 -10.53 -15.34 12.53
C ARG A 54 -10.97 -15.14 11.08
N PRO A 55 -11.45 -13.96 10.71
CA PRO A 55 -11.80 -13.69 9.32
C PRO A 55 -10.55 -13.74 8.45
N THR A 56 -10.62 -14.52 7.37
CA THR A 56 -9.59 -14.57 6.34
C THR A 56 -9.66 -13.29 5.51
N PRO A 57 -8.55 -12.55 5.33
CA PRO A 57 -8.54 -11.38 4.46
C PRO A 57 -8.86 -11.78 3.01
N THR A 58 -9.57 -10.90 2.30
CA THR A 58 -9.91 -11.10 0.89
C THR A 58 -8.69 -10.88 -0.01
N ASP A 59 -8.74 -11.41 -1.24
CA ASP A 59 -7.68 -11.19 -2.23
C ASP A 59 -7.48 -9.68 -2.50
N MET A 60 -8.56 -8.88 -2.50
CA MET A 60 -8.50 -7.42 -2.55
C MET A 60 -7.69 -6.83 -1.39
N ALA A 61 -8.04 -7.19 -0.14
CA ALA A 61 -7.37 -6.65 1.04
C ALA A 61 -5.87 -6.98 1.05
N LEU A 62 -5.52 -8.21 0.63
CA LEU A 62 -4.12 -8.64 0.53
C LEU A 62 -3.33 -7.87 -0.54
N PHE A 63 -3.95 -7.57 -1.67
CA PHE A 63 -3.31 -6.78 -2.73
C PHE A 63 -3.13 -5.32 -2.31
N GLU A 64 -4.14 -4.71 -1.70
CA GLU A 64 -4.09 -3.34 -1.21
C GLU A 64 -3.05 -3.18 -0.09
N GLU A 65 -2.98 -4.13 0.84
CA GLU A 65 -1.93 -4.17 1.87
C GLU A 65 -0.53 -4.22 1.24
N ALA A 66 -0.34 -5.03 0.20
CA ALA A 66 0.93 -5.09 -0.52
C ALA A 66 1.30 -3.74 -1.17
N CYS A 67 0.32 -3.00 -1.71
CA CYS A 67 0.52 -1.65 -2.22
C CYS A 67 0.92 -0.66 -1.11
N GLU A 68 0.26 -0.73 0.05
CA GLU A 68 0.57 0.12 1.20
C GLU A 68 1.99 -0.08 1.72
N VAL A 69 2.46 -1.34 1.79
CA VAL A 69 3.82 -1.67 2.26
C VAL A 69 4.89 -1.02 1.38
N TYR A 70 4.67 -0.96 0.06
CA TYR A 70 5.58 -0.31 -0.87
C TYR A 70 5.25 1.16 -1.12
N ARG A 71 4.28 1.73 -0.38
CA ARG A 71 3.82 3.13 -0.50
C ARG A 71 3.44 3.50 -1.93
N LEU A 72 2.80 2.57 -2.62
CA LEU A 72 2.31 2.75 -3.98
C LEU A 72 0.84 3.19 -3.98
N SER A 73 0.45 3.92 -5.01
CA SER A 73 -0.93 4.31 -5.25
C SER A 73 -1.79 3.11 -5.64
N ILE A 74 -2.77 2.74 -4.80
CA ILE A 74 -3.70 1.63 -5.09
C ILE A 74 -4.45 1.85 -6.42
N PRO A 75 -5.01 3.04 -6.72
CA PRO A 75 -5.70 3.26 -8.01
C PRO A 75 -4.80 3.01 -9.22
N GLU A 76 -3.56 3.51 -9.19
CA GLU A 76 -2.62 3.32 -10.31
C GLU A 76 -2.15 1.86 -10.39
N ALA A 77 -2.00 1.18 -9.25
CA ALA A 77 -1.61 -0.23 -9.21
C ALA A 77 -2.72 -1.11 -9.80
N LYS A 78 -3.99 -0.78 -9.50
CA LYS A 78 -5.18 -1.43 -10.08
C LYS A 78 -5.25 -1.25 -11.59
N GLU A 79 -5.08 -0.02 -12.06
CA GLU A 79 -5.09 0.26 -13.50
C GLU A 79 -3.94 -0.44 -14.24
N MET A 80 -2.74 -0.43 -13.67
CA MET A 80 -1.61 -1.16 -14.25
C MET A 80 -1.83 -2.67 -14.23
N LEU A 81 -2.33 -3.23 -13.12
CA LEU A 81 -2.67 -4.65 -13.03
C LEU A 81 -3.71 -5.04 -14.08
N LYS A 82 -4.75 -4.23 -14.26
CA LYS A 82 -5.79 -4.45 -15.27
C LYS A 82 -5.23 -4.44 -16.68
N LYS A 83 -4.27 -3.54 -16.96
CA LYS A 83 -3.58 -3.45 -18.25
C LYS A 83 -2.67 -4.64 -18.52
N GLU A 84 -1.85 -5.04 -17.54
CA GLU A 84 -0.84 -6.10 -17.69
C GLU A 84 -1.45 -7.51 -17.60
N ASN A 85 -2.43 -7.71 -16.71
CA ASN A 85 -3.08 -9.00 -16.50
C ASN A 85 -4.54 -8.83 -16.03
N LYS A 86 -5.42 -8.62 -17.02
CA LYS A 86 -6.86 -8.47 -16.80
C LYS A 86 -7.49 -9.66 -16.04
N ALA A 87 -7.06 -10.89 -16.32
CA ALA A 87 -7.61 -12.07 -15.64
C ALA A 87 -7.29 -12.08 -14.14
N LEU A 88 -6.07 -11.70 -13.76
CA LEU A 88 -5.69 -11.56 -12.35
C LEU A 88 -6.42 -10.38 -11.69
N TYR A 89 -6.58 -9.26 -12.40
CA TYR A 89 -7.40 -8.15 -11.92
C TYR A 89 -8.84 -8.61 -11.59
N GLU A 90 -9.49 -9.32 -12.50
CA GLU A 90 -10.83 -9.85 -12.31
C GLU A 90 -10.89 -10.91 -11.19
N SER A 91 -9.85 -11.72 -11.03
CA SER A 91 -9.78 -12.65 -9.89
C SER A 91 -9.71 -11.94 -8.54
N ILE A 92 -9.10 -10.75 -8.47
CA ILE A 92 -8.93 -10.00 -7.22
C ILE A 92 -10.15 -9.09 -6.94
N TYR A 93 -10.73 -8.48 -7.99
CA TYR A 93 -11.74 -7.41 -7.88
C TYR A 93 -13.08 -7.73 -8.57
N GLY A 94 -13.23 -8.83 -9.30
CA GLY A 94 -14.39 -9.10 -10.16
C GLY A 94 -15.63 -9.66 -9.44
N ASN A 95 -15.57 -9.89 -8.14
CA ASN A 95 -16.68 -10.40 -7.32
C ASN A 95 -17.36 -9.30 -6.48
N GLU A 96 -17.20 -8.03 -6.86
CA GLU A 96 -17.87 -6.88 -6.24
C GLU A 96 -19.32 -6.70 -6.73
#